data_AF-A0A965D4G8-F1
#
_entry.id   AF-A0A965D4G8-F1
#
_cell.length_a   1.000
_cell.length_b   1.000
_cell.length_c   1.000
_cell.angle_alpha   90.00
_cell.angle_beta   90.00
_cell.angle_gamma   90.00
#
_symmetry.space_group_name_H-M   'P 1'
#
loop_
_entity.id
_entity.type
_entity.pdbx_description
1 polymer ?
#
loop_
_entity_poly.entity_id
_entity_poly.type
_entity_poly.pdbx_seq_one_letter_code
_entity_poly.pdbx_strand_id
1 'polypeptide(L)'
;MTRSLDYGNLMHRAMRGLIKDVLQDVAQNGLPGDHHFFITFDTGHVDVNIAQWLHDRYPDEMTVVMQHWYDNLDVTDAGFSVTLNFGDQPEP
;
A
#
# COMPACT_ATOMS: atom_id res chain seq x y z
N MET A 1 10.47 -37.11 10.54
CA MET A 1 9.70 -35.92 10.11
C MET A 1 10.61 -35.07 9.26
N THR A 2 10.43 -35.10 7.94
CA THR A 2 11.15 -34.22 7.01
C THR A 2 10.71 -32.78 7.30
N ARG A 3 11.62 -31.93 7.80
CA ARG A 3 11.40 -30.48 7.89
C ARG A 3 11.26 -29.96 6.46
N SER A 4 10.04 -29.71 6.01
CA SER A 4 9.82 -28.90 4.81
C SER A 4 10.18 -27.46 5.14
N LEU A 5 11.02 -26.85 4.30
CA LEU A 5 11.27 -25.42 4.37
C LEU A 5 10.02 -24.71 3.85
N ASP A 6 9.43 -23.88 4.68
CA ASP A 6 8.25 -23.09 4.33
C ASP A 6 8.64 -21.87 3.48
N TYR A 7 9.12 -22.17 2.27
CA TYR A 7 9.54 -21.16 1.31
C TYR A 7 8.41 -20.19 0.97
N GLY A 8 7.14 -20.65 0.97
CA GLY A 8 6.00 -19.79 0.72
C GLY A 8 5.90 -18.65 1.74
N ASN A 9 5.91 -18.97 3.04
CA ASN A 9 5.86 -17.95 4.08
C ASN A 9 7.14 -17.11 4.17
N LEU A 10 8.30 -17.70 3.90
CA LEU A 10 9.57 -16.96 3.86
C LEU A 10 9.60 -15.92 2.73
N MET A 11 9.16 -16.31 1.53
CA MET A 11 9.07 -15.41 0.38
C MET A 11 8.05 -14.29 0.62
N HIS A 12 6.86 -14.60 1.15
CA HIS A 12 5.88 -13.57 1.51
C HIS A 12 6.40 -12.58 2.56
N ARG A 13 7.20 -13.04 3.53
CA ARG A 13 7.83 -12.16 4.51
C ARG A 13 8.89 -11.27 3.86
N ALA A 14 9.75 -11.84 3.03
CA ALA A 14 10.81 -11.10 2.34
C ALA A 14 10.23 -10.03 1.39
N MET A 15 9.18 -10.38 0.63
CA MET A 15 8.50 -9.45 -0.27
C MET A 15 7.84 -8.29 0.50
N ARG A 16 7.20 -8.57 1.64
CA ARG A 16 6.65 -7.51 2.49
C ARG A 16 7.73 -6.56 3.02
N GLY A 17 8.89 -7.10 3.41
CA GLY A 17 10.05 -6.28 3.80
C GLY A 17 10.52 -5.39 2.66
N LEU A 18 10.68 -5.95 1.46
CA LEU A 18 11.08 -5.19 0.27
C LEU A 18 10.10 -4.04 -0.04
N ILE A 19 8.79 -4.30 -0.01
CA ILE A 19 7.77 -3.27 -0.26
C ILE A 19 7.88 -2.15 0.77
N LYS A 20 8.05 -2.50 2.04
CA LYS A 20 8.24 -1.51 3.11
C LYS A 20 9.48 -0.65 2.88
N ASP A 21 10.63 -1.26 2.58
CA ASP A 21 11.88 -0.53 2.34
C ASP A 21 11.73 0.43 1.16
N VAL A 22 11.05 0.01 0.09
CA VAL A 22 10.76 0.84 -1.08
C VAL A 22 9.83 2.02 -0.74
N LEU A 23 8.75 1.78 0.00
CA LEU A 23 7.83 2.85 0.41
C LEU A 23 8.52 3.85 1.36
N GLN A 24 9.41 3.39 2.23
CA GLN A 24 10.20 4.26 3.11
C GLN A 24 11.15 5.16 2.33
N ASP A 25 11.83 4.63 1.30
CA ASP A 25 12.67 5.43 0.42
C ASP A 25 11.85 6.49 -0.33
N VAL A 26 10.68 6.10 -0.84
CA VAL A 26 9.77 7.00 -1.55
C VAL A 26 9.18 8.08 -0.66
N ALA A 27 8.90 7.77 0.61
CA ALA A 27 8.46 8.77 1.59
C ALA A 27 9.54 9.84 1.87
N GLN A 28 10.82 9.49 1.78
CA GLN A 28 11.94 10.40 2.06
C GLN A 28 12.41 11.16 0.81
N ASN A 29 12.50 10.46 -0.33
CA ASN A 29 13.16 10.94 -1.53
C ASN A 29 12.19 11.21 -2.70
N GLY A 30 10.92 10.81 -2.57
CA GLY A 30 9.94 10.84 -3.64
C GLY A 30 10.08 9.65 -4.60
N LEU A 31 9.24 9.62 -5.64
CA LEU A 31 9.30 8.59 -6.68
C LEU A 31 10.47 8.88 -7.63
N PRO A 32 11.39 7.92 -7.87
CA PRO A 32 12.47 8.12 -8.82
C PRO A 32 11.94 8.07 -10.26
N GLY A 33 12.34 9.00 -11.12
CA GLY A 33 12.00 8.99 -12.55
C GLY A 33 10.49 8.87 -12.83
N ASP A 34 10.11 7.92 -13.69
CA ASP A 34 8.72 7.64 -14.06
C ASP A 34 8.11 6.47 -13.26
N HIS A 35 8.71 6.12 -12.11
CA HIS A 35 8.20 5.04 -11.26
C HIS A 35 6.84 5.41 -10.66
N HIS A 36 5.95 4.43 -10.62
CA HIS A 36 4.65 4.53 -10.00
C HIS A 36 4.26 3.18 -9.41
N PHE A 37 3.44 3.20 -8.37
CA PHE A 37 2.97 1.98 -7.71
C PHE A 37 1.48 1.77 -7.97
N PHE A 38 1.14 0.51 -8.26
CA PHE A 38 -0.21 0.00 -8.16
C PHE A 38 -0.29 -0.80 -6.87
N ILE A 39 -1.03 -0.30 -5.88
CA ILE A 39 -1.21 -0.98 -4.61
C ILE A 39 -2.65 -1.46 -4.55
N THR A 40 -2.80 -2.78 -4.53
CA THR A 40 -4.09 -3.45 -4.46
C THR A 40 -4.27 -4.01 -3.05
N PHE A 41 -5.39 -3.69 -2.42
CA PHE A 41 -5.71 -4.15 -1.07
C PHE A 41 -7.18 -4.49 -0.93
N ASP A 42 -7.46 -5.40 0.01
CA ASP A 42 -8.80 -5.80 0.42
C ASP A 42 -9.42 -4.67 1.25
N THR A 43 -10.50 -4.06 0.76
CA THR A 43 -11.17 -2.94 1.42
C THR A 43 -12.01 -3.36 2.62
N GLY A 44 -12.37 -4.64 2.72
CA GLY A 44 -13.10 -5.21 3.84
C GLY A 44 -12.20 -5.62 5.01
N HIS A 45 -10.88 -5.51 4.87
CA HIS A 45 -9.95 -5.85 5.94
C HIS A 45 -10.07 -4.87 7.12
N VAL A 46 -10.14 -5.38 8.35
CA VAL A 46 -10.41 -4.58 9.57
C VAL A 46 -9.41 -3.45 9.82
N ASP A 47 -8.18 -3.61 9.36
CA ASP A 47 -7.11 -2.63 9.51
C ASP A 47 -7.09 -1.56 8.40
N VAL A 48 -7.97 -1.67 7.41
CA VAL A 48 -8.10 -0.67 6.34
C VAL A 48 -9.04 0.44 6.79
N ASN A 49 -8.54 1.66 6.72
CA ASN A 49 -9.30 2.86 7.03
C ASN A 49 -9.37 3.74 5.77
N ILE A 50 -10.53 3.74 5.13
CA ILE A 50 -10.82 4.54 3.93
C ILE A 50 -12.16 5.25 4.09
N ALA A 51 -12.41 6.29 3.30
CA ALA A 51 -13.70 6.97 3.31
C ALA A 51 -14.85 6.01 2.98
N GLN A 52 -15.99 6.16 3.68
CA GLN A 52 -17.16 5.28 3.51
C GLN A 52 -17.61 5.19 2.05
N TRP A 53 -17.57 6.31 1.32
CA TRP A 53 -17.98 6.35 -0.08
C TRP A 53 -17.03 5.56 -1.01
N LEU A 54 -15.74 5.45 -0.66
CA LEU A 54 -14.78 4.60 -1.37
C LEU A 54 -15.07 3.13 -1.11
N HIS A 55 -15.34 2.77 0.14
CA HIS A 55 -15.74 1.42 0.52
C HIS A 55 -17.06 1.01 -0.17
N ASP A 56 -18.06 1.90 -0.21
CA ASP A 56 -19.35 1.63 -0.88
C ASP A 56 -19.19 1.45 -2.39
N ARG A 57 -18.20 2.12 -2.99
CA ARG A 57 -17.89 2.03 -4.42
C ARG A 57 -17.03 0.82 -4.76
N TYR A 58 -16.14 0.41 -3.85
CA TYR A 58 -15.18 -0.68 -4.00
C TYR A 58 -15.24 -1.59 -2.74
N PRO A 59 -16.24 -2.49 -2.65
CA PRO A 59 -16.53 -3.22 -1.41
C PRO A 59 -15.61 -4.42 -1.14
N ASP A 60 -14.95 -4.97 -2.17
CA ASP A 60 -14.11 -6.17 -2.04
C ASP A 60 -12.61 -5.84 -2.14
N GLU A 61 -12.22 -5.12 -3.19
CA GLU A 61 -10.83 -4.81 -3.48
C GLU A 61 -10.72 -3.43 -4.13
N MET A 62 -9.68 -2.69 -3.78
CA MET A 62 -9.36 -1.40 -4.36
C MET A 62 -7.90 -1.37 -4.78
N THR A 63 -7.65 -0.83 -5.97
CA THR A 63 -6.30 -0.53 -6.45
C THR A 63 -6.09 0.97 -6.48
N VAL A 64 -5.10 1.45 -5.74
CA VAL A 64 -4.65 2.85 -5.78
C VAL A 64 -3.39 2.99 -6.61
N VAL A 65 -3.25 4.17 -7.25
CA VAL A 65 -2.08 4.50 -8.08
C VAL A 65 -1.34 5.67 -7.45
N MET A 66 -0.10 5.44 -7.03
CA MET A 66 0.81 6.49 -6.56
C MET A 66 1.71 6.92 -7.71
N GLN A 67 1.42 8.07 -8.31
CA GLN A 67 2.15 8.64 -9.43
C GLN A 67 2.28 10.16 -9.32
N HIS A 68 1.38 10.90 -9.97
CA HIS A 68 1.51 12.35 -10.16
C HIS A 68 1.20 13.15 -8.90
N TRP A 69 0.31 12.63 -8.05
CA TRP A 69 -0.10 13.31 -6.84
C TRP A 69 -0.36 12.30 -5.73
N TYR A 70 0.42 12.43 -4.66
CA TYR A 70 0.20 11.81 -3.36
C TYR A 70 0.81 12.76 -2.33
N ASP A 71 0.31 12.73 -1.11
CA ASP A 71 0.84 13.53 -0.01
C ASP A 71 0.77 12.73 1.29
N ASN A 72 1.44 13.19 2.34
CA ASN A 72 1.45 12.58 3.68
C ASN A 72 1.71 11.06 3.66
N LEU A 73 2.63 10.59 2.82
CA LEU A 73 3.04 9.19 2.83
C LEU A 73 3.81 8.91 4.12
N ASP A 74 3.17 8.22 5.06
CA ASP A 74 3.79 7.75 6.30
C ASP A 74 3.87 6.22 6.31
N VAL A 75 5.04 5.68 6.63
CA VAL A 75 5.34 4.24 6.56
C VAL A 75 5.85 3.77 7.91
N THR A 76 5.10 2.88 8.54
CA THR A 76 5.36 2.36 9.89
C THR A 76 5.65 0.86 9.85
N ASP A 77 5.93 0.26 11.01
CA ASP A 77 6.05 -1.19 11.14
C ASP A 77 4.73 -1.93 10.93
N ALA A 78 3.59 -1.26 11.14
CA ALA A 78 2.25 -1.85 11.04
C ALA A 78 1.65 -1.73 9.63
N GLY A 79 2.06 -0.74 8.85
CA GLY A 79 1.51 -0.46 7.54
C GLY A 79 1.95 0.90 7.00
N PHE A 80 1.19 1.45 6.06
CA PHE A 80 1.41 2.79 5.54
C PHE A 80 0.08 3.56 5.47
N SER A 81 0.17 4.88 5.45
CA SER A 81 -0.94 5.79 5.15
C SER A 81 -0.51 6.77 4.08
N VAL A 82 -1.43 7.21 3.23
CA VAL A 82 -1.13 8.11 2.12
C VAL A 82 -2.39 8.89 1.75
N THR A 83 -2.23 10.19 1.57
CA THR A 83 -3.30 11.03 1.01
C THR A 83 -3.29 10.95 -0.51
N LEU A 84 -4.44 10.58 -1.09
CA LEU A 84 -4.64 10.49 -2.54
C LEU A 84 -5.79 11.39 -2.98
N ASN A 85 -5.77 11.83 -4.23
CA ASN A 85 -6.81 12.68 -4.79
C ASN A 85 -7.75 11.85 -5.65
N PHE A 86 -9.02 11.81 -5.27
CA PHE A 86 -10.07 11.14 -6.02
C PHE A 86 -11.07 12.16 -6.57
N GLY A 87 -10.85 12.60 -7.82
CA GLY A 87 -11.79 13.48 -8.53
C GLY A 87 -11.92 14.87 -7.90
N ASP A 88 -10.79 15.51 -7.63
CA ASP A 88 -10.63 16.85 -7.01
C ASP A 88 -10.91 16.91 -5.50
N GLN A 89 -11.04 15.77 -4.82
CA GLN A 89 -11.14 15.70 -3.35
C GLN A 89 -9.96 14.89 -2.77
N PRO A 90 -9.10 15.49 -1.93
CA PRO A 90 -8.03 14.78 -1.24
C PRO A 90 -8.60 13.97 -0.06
N GLU A 91 -8.20 12.69 0.04
CA GLU A 91 -8.64 11.74 1.09
C GLU A 91 -7.41 11.07 1.73
N PRO A 92 -7.32 11.01 3.07
CA PRO A 92 -6.22 10.38 3.81
C PRO A 92 -6.34 8.85 3.92
#